data_AF-A0A444XRN3-F1
#
_entry.id   AF-A0A444XRN3-F1
#
_cell.length_a   1.000
_cell.length_b   1.000
_cell.length_c   1.000
_cell.angle_alpha   90.00
_cell.angle_beta   90.00
_cell.angle_gamma   90.00
#
_symmetry.space_group_name_H-M   'P 1'
#
loop_
_entity.id
_entity.type
_entity.pdbx_description
1 polymer ?
#
loop_
_entity_poly.entity_id
_entity_poly.type
_entity_poly.pdbx_seq_one_letter_code
_entity_poly.pdbx_strand_id
1 'polypeptide(L)' 'MKTLKDHFAEAYDLFHHLSGFAWNPVIRKFKAEEEVWQDFIKVS' A
#
# COMPACT_ATOMS: atom_id res chain seq x y z
N MET A 1 18.24 8.70 12.86
CA MET A 1 17.46 8.22 11.68
C MET A 1 16.67 6.98 12.06
N LYS A 2 15.49 7.15 12.70
CA LYS A 2 14.55 6.04 12.99
C LYS A 2 13.19 6.22 12.32
N THR A 3 12.91 7.41 11.80
CA THR A 3 11.57 7.82 11.36
C THR A 3 11.12 7.23 10.02
N LEU A 4 12.01 6.76 9.16
CA LEU A 4 11.57 6.20 7.86
C LEU A 4 10.96 4.79 7.99
N LYS A 5 11.37 4.02 9.00
CA LYS A 5 10.86 2.65 9.23
C LYS A 5 9.55 2.65 10.01
N ASP A 6 9.42 3.55 10.99
CA ASP A 6 8.20 3.64 11.80
C ASP A 6 7.00 4.06 10.94
N HIS A 7 7.14 5.09 10.09
CA HIS A 7 6.05 5.51 9.19
C HIS A 7 5.78 4.52 8.05
N PHE A 8 6.77 3.70 7.68
CA PHE A 8 6.55 2.65 6.70
C PHE A 8 5.61 1.56 7.23
N ALA A 9 5.70 1.22 8.52
CA ALA A 9 4.82 0.24 9.13
C ALA A 9 3.36 0.71 9.14
N GLU A 10 3.12 1.99 9.47
CA GLU A 10 1.78 2.59 9.46
C GLU A 10 1.16 2.61 8.05
N ALA A 11 1.95 3.05 7.05
CA ALA A 11 1.51 3.01 5.66
C ALA A 11 1.27 1.57 5.20
N TYR A 12 2.18 0.65 5.54
CA TYR A 12 2.04 -0.75 5.19
C TYR A 12 0.76 -1.36 5.77
N ASP A 13 0.48 -1.13 7.06
CA ASP A 13 -0.71 -1.63 7.74
C ASP A 13 -2.00 -1.10 7.11
N LEU A 14 -2.04 0.20 6.77
CA LEU A 14 -3.17 0.83 6.10
C LEU A 14 -3.48 0.18 4.74
N PHE A 15 -2.47 -0.06 3.91
CA PHE A 15 -2.66 -0.67 2.59
C PHE A 15 -2.81 -2.20 2.65
N HIS A 16 -2.26 -2.86 3.68
CA HIS A 16 -2.36 -4.31 3.83
C HIS A 16 -3.78 -4.76 4.20
N HIS A 17 -4.55 -3.90 4.86
CA HIS A 17 -5.97 -4.14 5.14
C HIS A 17 -6.90 -3.85 3.95
N LEU A 18 -6.41 -3.21 2.89
CA LEU A 18 -7.21 -2.97 1.69
C LEU A 18 -7.23 -4.23 0.81
N SER A 19 -8.42 -4.79 0.61
CA SER A 19 -8.64 -5.94 -0.27
C SER A 19 -8.19 -5.60 -1.70
N GLY A 20 -7.30 -6.42 -2.27
CA GLY A 20 -6.79 -6.26 -3.64
C GLY A 20 -5.38 -5.66 -3.74
N PHE A 21 -4.80 -5.15 -2.64
CA PHE A 21 -3.42 -4.68 -2.61
C PHE A 21 -2.46 -5.73 -2.04
N ALA A 22 -1.43 -6.06 -2.82
CA ALA A 22 -0.35 -6.94 -2.41
C ALA A 22 0.97 -6.16 -2.34
N TRP A 23 1.63 -6.18 -1.19
CA TRP A 23 2.95 -5.59 -1.08
C TRP A 23 4.02 -6.44 -1.77
N ASN A 24 4.83 -5.82 -2.62
CA ASN A 24 6.03 -6.45 -3.17
C ASN A 24 7.28 -5.93 -2.43
N PRO A 25 7.90 -6.76 -1.56
CA PRO A 25 9.07 -6.35 -0.77
C PRO A 25 10.35 -6.19 -1.61
N VAL A 26 10.41 -6.77 -2.82
CA VAL A 26 11.57 -6.70 -3.71
C VAL A 26 11.67 -5.33 -4.37
N ILE A 27 10.55 -4.84 -4.93
CA ILE A 27 10.49 -3.52 -5.58
C ILE A 27 10.05 -2.39 -4.63
N ARG A 28 9.64 -2.75 -3.40
CA ARG A 28 9.07 -1.85 -2.39
C ARG A 28 7.90 -1.03 -2.91
N LYS A 29 6.94 -1.69 -3.56
CA LYS A 29 5.70 -1.07 -4.07
C LYS A 29 4.51 -1.97 -3.83
N PHE A 30 3.33 -1.36 -3.67
CA PHE A 30 2.07 -2.08 -3.74
C PHE A 30 1.75 -2.45 -5.18
N LYS A 31 1.29 -3.68 -5.36
CA LYS A 31 0.74 -4.20 -6.61
C LYS A 31 -0.73 -4.50 -6.39
N ALA A 32 -1.56 -4.06 -7.31
CA ALA A 32 -2.98 -4.35 -7.35
C ALA A 32 -3.42 -4.32 -8.82
N GLU A 33 -4.62 -4.82 -9.10
CA GLU A 33 -5.20 -4.67 -10.44
C GLU A 33 -5.55 -3.20 -10.71
N GLU A 34 -5.64 -2.84 -12.00
CA GLU A 34 -5.97 -1.46 -12.39
C GLU A 34 -7.35 -1.04 -11.88
N GLU A 35 -8.33 -1.94 -11.90
CA GLU A 35 -9.66 -1.74 -11.30
C GLU A 35 -9.56 -1.33 -9.81
N VAL A 36 -8.76 -2.07 -9.04
CA VAL A 36 -8.54 -1.81 -7.61
C VAL A 36 -7.89 -0.43 -7.39
N TRP A 37 -6.95 -0.04 -8.25
CA TRP A 37 -6.36 1.31 -8.21
C TRP A 37 -7.37 2.41 -8.56
N GLN A 38 -8.20 2.19 -9.58
CA GLN A 38 -9.23 3.15 -10.00
C GLN A 38 -10.29 3.35 -8.92
N ASP A 39 -10.74 2.26 -8.28
CA ASP A 39 -11.71 2.33 -7.19
C ASP A 39 -11.12 3.01 -5.95
N PHE A 40 -9.85 2.75 -5.62
CA PHE A 40 -9.18 3.43 -4.51
C PHE A 40 -9.07 4.95 -4.74
N ILE A 41 -8.72 5.38 -5.95
CA ILE A 41 -8.58 6.81 -6.31
C ILE A 41 -9.95 7.51 -6.39
N LYS A 42 -11.01 6.80 -6.79
CA LYS A 42 -12.37 7.38 -6.86
C LYS A 42 -13.01 7.60 -5.49
N VAL A 43 -12.62 6.81 -4.49
CA VAL A 43 -13.17 6.89 -3.13
C VAL A 43 -12.44 7.94 -2.26
N SER A 44 -11.25 8.39 -2.68
CA SER A 44 -10.43 9.40 -2.00
C SER A 44 -10.77 10.85 -2.33
#